data_AF-A0A8H4A666-F1
#
_entry.id   AF-A0A8H4A666-F1
#
_cell.length_a   1.000
_cell.length_b   1.000
_cell.length_c   1.000
_cell.angle_alpha   90.00
_cell.angle_beta   90.00
_cell.angle_gamma   90.00
#
_symmetry.space_group_name_H-M   'P 1'
#
loop_
_entity.id
_entity.type
_entity.pdbx_description
1 polymer ?
#
loop_
_entity_poly.entity_id
_entity_poly.type
_entity_poly.pdbx_seq_one_letter_code
_entity_poly.pdbx_strand_id
1 'polypeptide(L)'
;MSEKKEPEKRNKLLLVFIHGFKGDDDTFKDFPGRLQHLLTSSKPGLDTESIVYPQYETRGDLKKAVELFCAWLEQKVKEGEENREGNVAICLIGHSMGGILAADTILKYASQESPTPPKIIGLFAFDTPYYGVHERVFSKATLERASSVAQQVSGAYSILTTAAGLMSTVASTTKKTTAPTAATKSSSYFGFNKWGLAAVAGAALVGGAVYMQKDNVSKSVEWLVSHLEFVGVLWKQEELKQRVENLIKVPDITFHCFYTQIPPNESFFSPRTFIVLPPPEILSYFSSTTCVSKDEIDAHCYMFDPEHNHFYFDLGHVSAKRIIDMTDKWEKENN
;
A
#
# COMPACT_ATOMS: atom_id res chain seq x y z
N MET A 1 32.14 -41.29 -21.81
CA MET A 1 32.18 -39.82 -21.57
C MET A 1 30.75 -39.34 -21.44
N SER A 2 30.29 -39.04 -20.23
CA SER A 2 29.07 -38.29 -20.02
C SER A 2 29.37 -36.83 -20.36
N GLU A 3 28.78 -36.32 -21.43
CA GLU A 3 28.74 -34.87 -21.68
C GLU A 3 28.21 -34.19 -20.42
N LYS A 4 29.07 -33.44 -19.73
CA LYS A 4 28.61 -32.40 -18.82
C LYS A 4 27.90 -31.39 -19.72
N LYS A 5 26.56 -31.45 -19.78
CA LYS A 5 25.78 -30.31 -20.26
C LYS A 5 26.26 -29.09 -19.46
N GLU A 6 26.84 -28.11 -20.14
CA GLU A 6 27.04 -26.80 -19.55
C GLU A 6 25.69 -26.34 -19.00
N PRO A 7 25.63 -25.77 -17.78
CA PRO A 7 24.39 -25.25 -17.25
C PRO A 7 23.88 -24.18 -18.21
N GLU A 8 22.71 -24.41 -18.82
CA GLU A 8 22.03 -23.39 -19.61
C GLU A 8 21.96 -22.12 -18.77
N LYS A 9 22.43 -21.00 -19.35
CA LYS A 9 22.45 -19.70 -18.70
C LYS A 9 21.00 -19.24 -18.48
N ARG A 10 20.41 -19.59 -17.35
CA ARG A 10 19.03 -19.24 -17.00
C ARG A 10 18.96 -17.78 -16.61
N ASN A 11 18.04 -17.05 -17.22
CA ASN A 11 17.67 -15.72 -16.74
C ASN A 11 17.06 -15.86 -15.35
N LYS A 12 17.42 -14.93 -14.46
CA LYS A 12 16.95 -14.92 -13.07
C LYS A 12 15.94 -13.81 -12.89
N LEU A 13 14.81 -14.15 -12.27
CA LEU A 13 13.77 -13.20 -11.88
C LEU A 13 13.58 -13.23 -10.36
N LEU A 14 13.86 -12.11 -9.71
CA LEU A 14 13.58 -11.90 -8.30
C LEU A 14 12.26 -11.13 -8.16
N LEU A 15 11.26 -11.78 -7.57
CA LEU A 15 10.00 -11.15 -7.16
C LEU A 15 10.18 -10.54 -5.77
N VAL A 16 10.01 -9.23 -5.65
CA VAL A 16 10.15 -8.52 -4.37
C VAL A 16 8.79 -8.01 -3.93
N PHE A 17 8.23 -8.64 -2.91
CA PHE A 17 6.92 -8.29 -2.35
C PHE A 17 7.05 -7.19 -1.30
N ILE A 18 6.25 -6.15 -1.43
CA ILE A 18 6.30 -4.95 -0.60
C ILE A 18 4.91 -4.72 -0.02
N HIS A 19 4.76 -4.95 1.28
CA HIS A 19 3.48 -4.85 1.97
C HIS A 19 3.04 -3.38 2.15
N GLY A 20 1.77 -3.19 2.49
CA GLY A 20 1.17 -1.88 2.76
C GLY A 20 1.39 -1.36 4.19
N PHE A 21 0.53 -0.41 4.57
CA PHE A 21 0.53 0.19 5.91
C PHE A 21 0.38 -0.87 7.01
N LYS A 22 1.37 -0.96 7.91
CA LYS A 22 1.44 -1.96 8.99
C LYS A 22 1.31 -3.41 8.52
N GLY A 23 1.67 -3.69 7.27
CA GLY A 23 1.86 -5.06 6.83
C GLY A 23 2.99 -5.72 7.62
N ASP A 24 2.94 -7.04 7.59
CA ASP A 24 3.89 -7.97 8.18
C ASP A 24 4.02 -9.18 7.24
N ASP A 25 4.75 -10.20 7.69
CA ASP A 25 5.00 -11.43 6.93
C ASP A 25 3.70 -12.18 6.56
N ASP A 26 2.57 -11.86 7.21
CA ASP A 26 1.26 -12.45 6.97
C ASP A 26 0.45 -11.73 5.89
N THR A 27 0.88 -10.55 5.43
CA THR A 27 0.11 -9.73 4.45
C THR A 27 -0.17 -10.48 3.15
N PHE A 28 0.80 -11.25 2.68
CA PHE A 28 0.70 -11.96 1.41
C PHE A 28 0.34 -13.44 1.57
N LYS A 29 0.29 -13.97 2.80
CA LYS A 29 0.10 -15.41 3.06
C LYS A 29 1.03 -16.25 2.17
N ASP A 30 0.51 -17.29 1.52
CA ASP A 30 1.26 -18.15 0.59
C ASP A 30 1.30 -17.60 -0.86
N PHE A 31 0.78 -16.40 -1.12
CA PHE A 31 0.75 -15.84 -2.48
C PHE A 31 2.13 -15.72 -3.15
N PRO A 32 3.22 -15.32 -2.45
CA PRO A 32 4.55 -15.25 -3.04
C PRO A 32 5.06 -16.62 -3.52
N GLY A 33 4.96 -17.64 -2.67
CA GLY A 33 5.38 -19.01 -2.98
C GLY A 33 4.56 -19.61 -4.13
N ARG A 34 3.25 -19.37 -4.13
CA ARG A 34 2.36 -19.79 -5.22
C ARG A 34 2.72 -19.11 -6.54
N LEU A 35 2.94 -17.80 -6.54
CA LEU A 35 3.27 -17.06 -7.75
C LEU A 35 4.61 -17.51 -8.33
N GLN A 36 5.61 -17.72 -7.47
CA GLN A 36 6.88 -18.33 -7.85
C GLN A 36 6.66 -19.71 -8.51
N HIS A 37 5.88 -20.59 -7.88
CA HIS A 37 5.60 -21.92 -8.42
C HIS A 37 4.92 -21.86 -9.79
N LEU A 38 3.94 -20.97 -9.98
CA LEU A 38 3.26 -20.77 -11.27
C LEU A 38 4.24 -20.33 -12.36
N LEU A 39 5.16 -19.41 -12.05
CA LEU A 39 6.15 -18.91 -13.00
C LEU A 39 7.19 -19.97 -13.36
N THR A 40 7.76 -20.67 -12.37
CA THR A 40 8.72 -21.76 -12.60
C THR A 40 8.09 -22.88 -13.42
N SER A 41 6.82 -23.21 -13.18
CA SER A 41 6.11 -24.25 -13.92
C SER A 41 5.78 -23.83 -15.36
N SER A 42 5.40 -22.56 -15.55
CA SER A 42 5.01 -22.03 -16.87
C SER A 42 6.20 -21.70 -17.76
N LYS A 43 7.35 -21.36 -17.18
CA LYS A 43 8.59 -21.01 -17.88
C LYS A 43 9.81 -21.67 -17.23
N PRO A 44 10.09 -22.97 -17.50
CA PRO A 44 11.17 -23.72 -16.86
C PRO A 44 12.60 -23.18 -17.09
N GLY A 45 12.79 -22.31 -18.09
CA GLY A 45 14.05 -21.62 -18.36
C GLY A 45 14.29 -20.37 -17.49
N LEU A 46 13.27 -19.92 -16.74
CA LEU A 46 13.35 -18.77 -15.85
C LEU A 46 13.56 -19.21 -14.40
N ASP A 47 14.72 -18.91 -13.84
CA ASP A 47 15.00 -19.15 -12.43
C ASP A 47 14.30 -18.05 -11.60
N THR A 48 13.17 -18.41 -10.98
CA THR A 48 12.32 -17.46 -10.26
C THR A 48 12.44 -17.66 -8.75
N GLU A 49 12.68 -16.58 -8.03
CA GLU A 49 12.68 -16.53 -6.57
C GLU A 49 11.73 -15.44 -6.08
N SER A 50 11.08 -15.66 -4.94
CA SER A 50 10.26 -14.66 -4.28
C SER A 50 10.78 -14.34 -2.89
N ILE A 51 10.84 -13.05 -2.57
CA ILE A 51 11.19 -12.54 -1.24
C ILE A 51 10.19 -11.49 -0.81
N VAL A 52 9.92 -11.42 0.50
CA VAL A 52 9.07 -10.39 1.10
C VAL A 52 9.98 -9.36 1.78
N TYR A 53 9.73 -8.09 1.50
CA TYR A 53 10.39 -6.99 2.19
C TYR A 53 9.93 -6.98 3.66
N PRO A 54 10.87 -6.99 4.63
CA PRO A 54 10.51 -7.02 6.04
C PRO A 54 9.65 -5.85 6.48
N GLN A 55 8.95 -6.03 7.60
CA GLN A 55 8.17 -4.97 8.22
C GLN A 55 8.97 -3.68 8.37
N TYR A 56 8.55 -2.64 7.66
CA TYR A 56 9.19 -1.33 7.69
C TYR A 56 8.33 -0.31 8.44
N GLU A 57 8.97 0.74 8.96
CA GLU A 57 8.28 1.76 9.72
C GLU A 57 7.43 2.65 8.80
N THR A 58 6.10 2.48 8.88
CA THR A 58 5.12 3.25 8.11
C THR A 58 4.76 4.55 8.84
N ARG A 59 5.77 5.36 9.15
CA ARG A 59 5.66 6.63 9.88
C ARG A 59 6.62 7.68 9.30
N GLY A 60 6.20 8.93 9.30
CA GLY A 60 7.01 10.05 8.83
C GLY A 60 7.13 10.10 7.30
N ASP A 61 8.30 10.52 6.80
CA ASP A 61 8.53 10.80 5.37
C ASP A 61 8.67 9.52 4.53
N LEU A 62 7.78 9.35 3.54
CA LEU A 62 7.85 8.27 2.55
C LEU A 62 9.21 8.20 1.84
N LYS A 63 9.88 9.34 1.63
CA LYS A 63 11.23 9.36 1.02
C LYS A 63 12.24 8.56 1.82
N LYS A 64 12.17 8.62 3.15
CA LYS A 64 13.04 7.83 4.03
C LYS A 64 12.76 6.34 3.88
N ALA A 65 11.49 5.95 3.76
CA ALA A 65 11.13 4.56 3.50
C ALA A 65 11.68 4.09 2.14
N VAL A 66 11.63 4.94 1.10
CA VAL A 66 12.24 4.67 -0.22
C VAL A 66 13.75 4.46 -0.08
N GLU A 67 14.46 5.32 0.66
CA GLU A 67 15.91 5.19 0.86
C GLU A 67 16.29 3.88 1.58
N LEU A 68 15.55 3.51 2.61
CA LEU A 68 15.75 2.26 3.34
C LEU A 68 15.45 1.04 2.47
N PHE A 69 14.41 1.11 1.64
CA PHE A 69 14.09 0.05 0.70
C PHE A 69 15.15 -0.09 -0.40
N CYS A 70 15.64 1.01 -0.97
CA CYS A 70 16.76 1.00 -1.93
C CYS A 70 18.00 0.30 -1.35
N ALA A 71 18.42 0.70 -0.14
CA ALA A 71 19.60 0.11 0.51
C ALA A 71 19.42 -1.40 0.74
N TRP A 72 18.23 -1.83 1.17
CA TRP A 72 17.90 -3.24 1.35
C TRP A 72 17.89 -4.00 0.03
N LEU A 73 17.30 -3.43 -1.02
CA LEU A 73 17.21 -4.05 -2.34
C LEU A 73 18.61 -4.24 -2.94
N GLU A 74 19.46 -3.23 -2.87
CA GLU A 74 20.85 -3.28 -3.34
C GLU A 74 21.64 -4.37 -2.62
N GLN A 75 21.47 -4.51 -1.29
CA GLN A 75 22.07 -5.59 -0.53
C GLN A 75 21.58 -6.96 -1.04
N LYS A 76 20.28 -7.14 -1.27
CA LYS A 76 19.71 -8.41 -1.75
C LYS A 76 20.17 -8.78 -3.15
N VAL A 77 20.28 -7.80 -4.04
CA VAL A 77 20.81 -7.99 -5.39
C VAL A 77 22.27 -8.45 -5.33
N LYS A 78 23.08 -7.77 -4.51
CA LYS A 78 24.49 -8.14 -4.32
C LYS A 78 24.65 -9.56 -3.78
N GLU A 79 23.88 -9.92 -2.74
CA GLU A 79 23.85 -11.30 -2.21
C GLU A 79 23.43 -12.31 -3.29
N GLY A 80 22.47 -11.96 -4.16
CA GLY A 80 22.02 -12.80 -5.26
C GLY A 80 23.07 -13.01 -6.36
N GLU A 81 23.77 -11.94 -6.73
CA GLU A 81 24.83 -11.95 -7.75
C GLU A 81 26.08 -12.69 -7.28
N GLU A 82 26.49 -12.52 -6.01
CA GLU A 82 27.64 -13.21 -5.42
C GLU A 82 27.40 -14.73 -5.31
N ASN A 83 26.19 -15.14 -4.94
CA ASN A 83 25.85 -16.54 -4.76
C ASN A 83 25.58 -17.29 -6.08
N ARG A 84 25.30 -16.56 -7.17
CA ARG A 84 24.83 -17.18 -8.42
C ARG A 84 25.30 -16.38 -9.64
N GLU A 85 26.14 -16.97 -10.50
CA GLU A 85 26.59 -16.34 -11.76
C GLU A 85 25.42 -15.86 -12.65
N GLY A 86 25.35 -14.58 -12.98
CA GLY A 86 24.43 -13.99 -13.97
C GLY A 86 23.63 -12.76 -13.50
N ASN A 87 23.07 -12.00 -14.43
CA ASN A 87 22.26 -10.81 -14.14
C ASN A 87 20.91 -11.19 -13.51
N VAL A 88 20.54 -10.53 -12.41
CA VAL A 88 19.25 -10.70 -11.74
C VAL A 88 18.29 -9.61 -12.18
N ALA A 89 17.22 -9.98 -12.90
CA ALA A 89 16.12 -9.08 -13.19
C ALA A 89 15.16 -9.03 -11.99
N ILE A 90 14.58 -7.86 -11.72
CA ILE A 90 13.76 -7.61 -10.53
C ILE A 90 12.35 -7.22 -10.96
N CYS A 91 11.37 -7.86 -10.34
CA CYS A 91 9.96 -7.51 -10.44
C CYS A 91 9.45 -7.08 -9.08
N LEU A 92 9.08 -5.81 -8.94
CA LEU A 92 8.49 -5.30 -7.71
C LEU A 92 7.00 -5.65 -7.67
N ILE A 93 6.54 -6.16 -6.53
CA ILE A 93 5.15 -6.51 -6.29
C ILE A 93 4.69 -5.74 -5.04
N GLY A 94 3.90 -4.70 -5.25
CA GLY A 94 3.49 -3.80 -4.17
C GLY A 94 2.01 -3.94 -3.85
N HIS A 95 1.66 -4.12 -2.57
CA HIS A 95 0.28 -4.04 -2.10
C HIS A 95 0.01 -2.70 -1.44
N SER A 96 -1.14 -2.07 -1.72
CA SER A 96 -1.54 -0.83 -1.06
C SER A 96 -0.43 0.23 -1.16
N MET A 97 -0.01 0.82 -0.05
CA MET A 97 1.13 1.75 0.01
C MET A 97 2.48 1.15 -0.43
N GLY A 98 2.66 -0.17 -0.39
CA GLY A 98 3.86 -0.83 -0.91
C GLY A 98 4.04 -0.62 -2.41
N GLY A 99 2.95 -0.50 -3.18
CA GLY A 99 3.02 -0.13 -4.60
C GLY A 99 3.45 1.32 -4.83
N ILE A 100 3.13 2.22 -3.89
CA ILE A 100 3.62 3.61 -3.92
C ILE A 100 5.12 3.64 -3.62
N LEU A 101 5.56 2.90 -2.60
CA LEU A 101 6.98 2.74 -2.26
C LEU A 101 7.78 2.19 -3.44
N ALA A 102 7.26 1.16 -4.11
CA ALA A 102 7.87 0.57 -5.29
C ALA A 102 7.98 1.56 -6.47
N ALA A 103 6.90 2.31 -6.74
CA ALA A 103 6.90 3.30 -7.81
C ALA A 103 7.92 4.41 -7.55
N ASP A 104 7.98 4.95 -6.32
CA ASP A 104 8.94 6.00 -5.96
C ASP A 104 10.39 5.48 -5.98
N THR A 105 10.60 4.19 -5.72
CA THR A 105 11.90 3.53 -5.89
C THR A 105 12.33 3.47 -7.35
N ILE A 106 11.44 3.08 -8.26
CA ILE A 106 11.72 3.07 -9.71
C ILE A 106 12.03 4.49 -10.19
N LEU A 107 11.22 5.48 -9.81
CA LEU A 107 11.43 6.88 -10.19
C LEU A 107 12.76 7.42 -9.66
N LYS A 108 13.13 7.05 -8.42
CA LYS A 108 14.43 7.41 -7.85
C LYS A 108 15.57 6.85 -8.69
N TYR A 109 15.57 5.55 -8.99
CA TYR A 109 16.61 4.95 -9.83
C TYR A 109 16.64 5.49 -11.26
N ALA A 110 15.49 5.80 -11.86
CA ALA A 110 15.41 6.41 -13.18
C ALA A 110 15.99 7.84 -13.22
N SER A 111 15.93 8.56 -12.10
CA SER A 111 16.41 9.95 -11.98
C SER A 111 17.87 10.08 -11.54
N GLN A 112 18.46 9.01 -11.00
CA GLN A 112 19.81 9.01 -10.45
C GLN A 112 20.76 8.20 -11.30
N GLU A 113 21.96 8.73 -11.53
CA GLU A 113 23.08 7.95 -12.06
C GLU A 113 23.66 7.11 -10.93
N SER A 114 22.96 6.03 -10.56
CA SER A 114 23.61 4.96 -9.81
C SER A 114 24.63 4.29 -10.73
N PRO A 115 25.87 4.01 -10.28
CA PRO A 115 26.87 3.33 -11.11
C PRO A 115 26.41 1.94 -11.58
N THR A 116 25.58 1.27 -10.76
CA THR A 116 25.04 -0.07 -11.00
C THR A 116 23.65 -0.18 -10.38
N PRO A 117 22.60 0.41 -11.00
CA PRO A 117 21.26 0.35 -10.43
C PRO A 117 20.72 -1.10 -10.47
N PRO A 118 19.91 -1.50 -9.47
CA PRO A 118 19.16 -2.75 -9.55
C PRO A 118 18.36 -2.84 -10.85
N LYS A 119 18.44 -3.97 -11.56
CA LYS A 119 17.77 -4.17 -12.86
C LYS A 119 16.27 -4.45 -12.68
N ILE A 120 15.51 -3.42 -12.30
CA ILE A 120 14.05 -3.50 -12.21
C ILE A 120 13.47 -3.49 -13.62
N ILE A 121 12.61 -4.46 -13.92
CA ILE A 121 11.96 -4.62 -15.24
C ILE A 121 10.44 -4.45 -15.17
N GLY A 122 9.87 -4.40 -13.97
CA GLY A 122 8.47 -4.06 -13.79
C GLY A 122 7.98 -3.92 -12.36
N LEU A 123 6.76 -3.40 -12.27
CA LEU A 123 5.98 -3.18 -11.07
C LEU A 123 4.55 -3.69 -11.28
N PHE A 124 4.17 -4.71 -10.50
CA PHE A 124 2.80 -5.16 -10.36
C PHE A 124 2.24 -4.71 -9.01
N ALA A 125 1.33 -3.74 -9.06
CA ALA A 125 0.67 -3.20 -7.89
C ALA A 125 -0.66 -3.92 -7.64
N PHE A 126 -1.05 -4.00 -6.37
CA PHE A 126 -2.25 -4.68 -5.90
C PHE A 126 -3.02 -3.75 -4.96
N ASP A 127 -4.18 -3.32 -5.44
CA ASP A 127 -5.11 -2.42 -4.80
C ASP A 127 -4.43 -1.14 -4.26
N THR A 128 -3.44 -0.66 -5.01
CA THR A 128 -2.65 0.52 -4.68
C THR A 128 -3.39 1.79 -5.06
N PRO A 129 -3.63 2.71 -4.11
CA PRO A 129 -4.43 3.93 -4.31
C PRO A 129 -3.66 5.04 -5.05
N TYR A 130 -3.24 4.78 -6.30
CA TYR A 130 -2.54 5.76 -7.15
C TYR A 130 -3.38 6.98 -7.56
N TYR A 131 -4.69 6.97 -7.30
CA TYR A 131 -5.59 8.11 -7.50
C TYR A 131 -6.31 8.50 -6.21
N GLY A 132 -5.85 7.98 -5.08
CA GLY A 132 -6.48 8.10 -3.77
C GLY A 132 -7.40 6.93 -3.45
N VAL A 133 -8.00 7.00 -2.25
CA VAL A 133 -8.93 6.00 -1.73
C VAL A 133 -10.35 6.50 -1.95
N HIS A 134 -11.27 5.59 -2.31
CA HIS A 134 -12.65 5.93 -2.62
C HIS A 134 -13.39 6.47 -1.38
N GLU A 135 -14.22 7.52 -1.55
CA GLU A 135 -14.85 8.26 -0.45
C GLU A 135 -15.62 7.40 0.56
N ARG A 136 -16.32 6.37 0.07
CA ARG A 136 -17.10 5.42 0.89
C ARG A 136 -16.27 4.70 1.95
N VAL A 137 -14.99 4.44 1.68
CA VAL A 137 -14.07 3.84 2.66
C VAL A 137 -13.94 4.76 3.89
N PHE A 138 -13.87 6.07 3.65
CA PHE A 138 -13.79 7.07 4.72
C PHE A 138 -15.10 7.25 5.46
N SER A 139 -16.22 7.28 4.75
CA SER A 139 -17.55 7.42 5.38
C SER A 139 -17.81 6.25 6.34
N LYS A 140 -17.45 5.03 5.95
CA LYS A 140 -17.56 3.84 6.81
C LYS A 140 -16.61 3.93 8.01
N ALA A 141 -15.33 4.25 7.80
CA ALA A 141 -14.39 4.43 8.91
C ALA A 141 -14.88 5.48 9.93
N THR A 142 -15.53 6.56 9.45
CA THR A 142 -16.10 7.61 10.30
C THR A 142 -17.31 7.10 11.08
N LEU A 143 -18.22 6.36 10.44
CA LEU A 143 -19.40 5.77 11.08
C LEU A 143 -19.02 4.70 12.08
N GLU A 144 -18.08 3.82 11.72
CA GLU A 144 -17.51 2.82 12.61
C GLU A 144 -16.92 3.50 13.84
N ARG A 145 -16.14 4.58 13.69
CA ARG A 145 -15.65 5.39 14.82
C ARG A 145 -16.74 6.02 15.68
N ALA A 146 -17.84 6.48 15.06
CA ALA A 146 -18.99 6.98 15.79
C ALA A 146 -19.72 5.86 16.59
N SER A 147 -19.60 4.61 16.13
CA SER A 147 -20.20 3.42 16.75
C SER A 147 -19.22 2.56 17.58
N SER A 148 -17.91 2.79 17.50
CA SER A 148 -16.87 1.94 18.09
C SER A 148 -16.60 2.31 19.56
N VAL A 149 -17.59 2.01 20.39
CA VAL A 149 -17.41 1.27 21.65
C VAL A 149 -17.49 -0.26 21.38
N ALA A 150 -17.72 -0.69 20.13
CA ALA A 150 -17.82 -2.10 19.75
C ALA A 150 -16.45 -2.79 19.51
N GLN A 151 -16.42 -4.08 19.86
CA GLN A 151 -15.28 -4.92 20.24
C GLN A 151 -14.37 -5.44 19.10
N GLN A 152 -13.17 -5.86 19.50
CA GLN A 152 -12.19 -6.74 18.82
C GLN A 152 -12.10 -6.58 17.29
N VAL A 153 -11.31 -5.60 16.88
CA VAL A 153 -10.87 -5.42 15.49
C VAL A 153 -9.39 -5.79 15.41
N SER A 154 -8.99 -6.53 14.37
CA SER A 154 -7.57 -6.88 14.12
C SER A 154 -6.72 -5.60 13.99
N GLY A 155 -5.46 -5.67 14.45
CA GLY A 155 -4.62 -4.49 14.71
C GLY A 155 -4.51 -3.50 13.54
N ALA A 156 -4.35 -3.98 12.30
CA ALA A 156 -4.21 -3.13 11.12
C ALA A 156 -5.52 -2.38 10.77
N TYR A 157 -6.67 -3.04 10.85
CA TYR A 157 -7.98 -2.48 10.51
C TYR A 157 -8.40 -1.38 11.50
N SER A 158 -8.09 -1.54 12.79
CA SER A 158 -8.39 -0.53 13.83
C SER A 158 -7.61 0.78 13.64
N ILE A 159 -6.42 0.71 13.06
CA ILE A 159 -5.53 1.88 12.91
C ILE A 159 -5.82 2.59 11.58
N LEU A 160 -6.12 1.86 10.51
CA LEU A 160 -6.54 2.45 9.24
C LEU A 160 -7.85 3.25 9.39
N THR A 161 -8.83 2.70 10.10
CA THR A 161 -10.09 3.39 10.43
C THR A 161 -9.87 4.57 11.37
N THR A 162 -8.99 4.44 12.37
CA THR A 162 -8.61 5.55 13.26
C THR A 162 -7.93 6.68 12.49
N ALA A 163 -6.99 6.36 11.59
CA ALA A 163 -6.25 7.32 10.77
C ALA A 163 -7.18 8.07 9.79
N ALA A 164 -8.02 7.31 9.07
CA ALA A 164 -9.06 7.85 8.22
C ALA A 164 -10.00 8.81 8.98
N GLY A 165 -10.49 8.40 10.15
CA GLY A 165 -11.41 9.21 10.97
C GLY A 165 -10.78 10.47 11.56
N LEU A 166 -9.51 10.44 11.99
CA LEU A 166 -8.81 11.64 12.46
C LEU A 166 -8.61 12.66 11.33
N MET A 167 -8.25 12.20 10.13
CA MET A 167 -8.01 13.10 8.99
C MET A 167 -9.29 13.72 8.44
N SER A 168 -10.44 13.04 8.52
CA SER A 168 -11.74 13.64 8.19
C SER A 168 -12.08 14.84 9.09
N THR A 169 -11.71 14.81 10.38
CA THR A 169 -11.91 15.96 11.26
C THR A 169 -11.03 17.16 10.88
N VAL A 170 -9.77 16.91 10.49
CA VAL A 170 -8.84 17.96 10.04
C VAL A 170 -9.25 18.54 8.68
N ALA A 171 -9.67 17.70 7.73
CA ALA A 171 -10.15 18.12 6.41
C ALA A 171 -11.44 18.96 6.46
N SER A 172 -12.31 18.70 7.45
CA SER A 172 -13.50 19.53 7.68
C SER A 172 -13.18 20.92 8.24
N THR A 173 -11.98 21.10 8.81
CA THR A 173 -11.55 22.34 9.48
C THR A 173 -10.88 23.34 8.52
N THR A 174 -10.52 22.95 7.29
CA THR A 174 -9.86 23.83 6.30
C THR A 174 -10.81 24.65 5.43
N LYS A 175 -12.13 24.57 5.62
CA LYS A 175 -13.12 25.45 4.97
C LYS A 175 -13.89 26.32 5.99
N LYS A 176 -13.24 27.39 6.48
CA LYS A 176 -13.82 28.73 6.72
C LYS A 176 -12.87 29.59 7.56
N THR A 177 -12.11 30.45 6.90
CA THR A 177 -11.52 31.65 7.52
C THR A 177 -12.44 32.83 7.23
N THR A 178 -13.24 33.22 8.23
CA THR A 178 -13.81 34.58 8.33
C THR A 178 -13.58 35.10 9.74
N ALA A 179 -13.05 36.31 9.83
CA ALA A 179 -12.53 36.97 11.04
C ALA A 179 -13.58 37.19 12.16
N PRO A 180 -13.17 37.35 13.44
CA PRO A 180 -14.10 37.50 14.55
C PRO A 180 -14.36 38.98 14.91
N THR A 181 -15.61 39.31 15.24
CA THR A 181 -15.97 40.52 16.00
C THR A 181 -16.78 40.12 17.23
N ALA A 182 -16.44 40.70 18.38
CA ALA A 182 -16.98 40.38 19.70
C ALA A 182 -18.31 41.09 20.02
N ALA A 183 -19.21 40.43 20.78
CA ALA A 183 -19.87 40.94 22.01
C ALA A 183 -21.19 40.19 22.38
N THR A 184 -21.11 39.48 23.53
CA THR A 184 -22.00 39.39 24.72
C THR A 184 -23.55 39.20 24.74
N LYS A 185 -23.93 38.17 25.54
CA LYS A 185 -25.03 37.95 26.53
C LYS A 185 -26.44 37.39 26.15
N SER A 186 -26.63 36.15 26.65
CA SER A 186 -27.73 35.61 27.49
C SER A 186 -29.11 35.26 26.89
N SER A 187 -29.41 33.96 26.78
CA SER A 187 -30.28 33.18 27.71
C SER A 187 -30.74 31.86 27.07
N SER A 188 -30.95 30.85 27.91
CA SER A 188 -31.15 29.44 27.54
C SER A 188 -32.40 29.16 26.71
N TYR A 189 -32.23 28.36 25.64
CA TYR A 189 -33.21 27.37 25.17
C TYR A 189 -32.47 26.16 24.59
N PHE A 190 -32.97 24.98 24.93
CA PHE A 190 -32.42 23.66 24.63
C PHE A 190 -32.10 23.48 23.12
N GLY A 191 -30.82 23.26 22.78
CA GLY A 191 -30.38 23.12 21.40
C GLY A 191 -29.05 22.37 21.30
N PHE A 192 -29.07 21.26 20.55
CA PHE A 192 -27.90 20.53 20.08
C PHE A 192 -26.95 21.49 19.36
N ASN A 193 -25.76 21.79 19.93
CA ASN A 193 -24.49 22.12 19.26
C ASN A 193 -23.46 22.71 20.25
N LYS A 194 -22.20 22.29 20.11
CA LYS A 194 -20.95 22.76 20.75
C LYS A 194 -20.55 22.11 22.10
N TRP A 195 -19.93 20.93 22.01
CA TRP A 195 -18.72 20.64 22.77
C TRP A 195 -17.55 20.58 21.80
N GLY A 196 -16.87 21.72 21.67
CA GLY A 196 -15.52 21.78 21.10
C GLY A 196 -14.52 21.24 22.12
N LEU A 197 -13.51 20.56 21.59
CA LEU A 197 -12.21 20.22 22.19
C LEU A 197 -12.03 20.56 23.68
N ALA A 198 -12.25 19.55 24.53
CA ALA A 198 -11.69 19.51 25.87
C ALA A 198 -10.94 18.17 26.04
N ALA A 199 -9.64 18.19 25.76
CA ALA A 199 -8.72 17.29 26.41
C ALA A 199 -8.53 17.81 27.84
N VAL A 200 -8.95 17.09 28.89
CA VAL A 200 -8.18 16.63 30.07
C VAL A 200 -9.12 15.77 30.96
N ALA A 201 -8.54 14.75 31.62
CA ALA A 201 -8.94 14.14 32.90
C ALA A 201 -9.75 12.83 32.86
N GLY A 202 -9.02 11.70 32.75
CA GLY A 202 -9.39 10.46 33.42
C GLY A 202 -8.92 10.52 34.89
N ALA A 203 -9.79 10.14 35.82
CA ALA A 203 -9.79 10.49 37.23
C ALA A 203 -8.60 10.02 38.09
N ALA A 204 -8.17 10.86 39.03
CA ALA A 204 -7.62 10.42 40.32
C ALA A 204 -8.01 11.42 41.42
N LEU A 205 -8.72 10.89 42.41
CA LEU A 205 -9.06 11.54 43.68
C LEU A 205 -7.76 11.82 44.47
N VAL A 206 -7.65 13.04 45.00
CA VAL A 206 -6.86 13.48 46.16
C VAL A 206 -5.36 13.09 46.20
N GLY A 207 -4.49 14.06 45.93
CA GLY A 207 -3.14 14.14 46.52
C GLY A 207 -1.99 13.42 45.79
N GLY A 208 -1.30 14.14 44.90
CA GLY A 208 0.13 13.94 44.61
C GLY A 208 0.56 12.74 43.73
N ALA A 209 0.38 12.81 42.41
CA ALA A 209 1.13 11.99 41.43
C ALA A 209 1.04 12.46 39.96
N VAL A 210 1.01 13.76 39.65
CA VAL A 210 0.61 14.23 38.29
C VAL A 210 1.77 14.40 37.27
N TYR A 211 3.02 14.03 37.56
CA TYR A 211 4.13 14.30 36.63
C TYR A 211 4.59 13.13 35.74
N MET A 212 4.12 11.89 35.95
CA MET A 212 4.74 10.72 35.28
C MET A 212 4.04 10.21 34.01
N GLN A 213 3.04 10.93 33.47
CA GLN A 213 2.25 10.42 32.33
C GLN A 213 2.24 11.31 31.08
N LYS A 214 2.95 12.45 31.10
CA LYS A 214 3.05 13.33 29.92
C LYS A 214 3.84 12.69 28.78
N ASP A 215 4.91 11.96 29.08
CA ASP A 215 5.79 11.37 28.06
C ASP A 215 5.12 10.21 27.30
N ASN A 216 4.25 9.45 27.96
CA ASN A 216 3.51 8.37 27.30
C ASN A 216 2.39 8.92 26.41
N VAL A 217 1.76 10.04 26.82
CA VAL A 217 0.73 10.72 26.03
C VAL A 217 1.36 11.44 24.84
N SER A 218 2.48 12.14 25.02
CA SER A 218 3.19 12.80 23.91
C SER A 218 3.70 11.79 22.89
N LYS A 219 4.36 10.70 23.32
CA LYS A 219 4.79 9.62 22.43
C LYS A 219 3.62 8.98 21.68
N SER A 220 2.46 8.82 22.31
CA SER A 220 1.27 8.27 21.65
C SER A 220 0.67 9.23 20.62
N VAL A 221 0.70 10.54 20.89
CA VAL A 221 0.23 11.57 19.94
C VAL A 221 1.21 11.71 18.76
N GLU A 222 2.51 11.74 19.04
CA GLU A 222 3.57 11.79 18.01
C GLU A 222 3.57 10.52 17.14
N TRP A 223 3.33 9.36 17.75
CA TRP A 223 3.06 8.11 17.05
C TRP A 223 1.85 8.27 16.13
N LEU A 224 0.71 8.80 16.59
CA LEU A 224 -0.47 8.97 15.73
C LEU A 224 -0.19 9.92 14.56
N VAL A 225 0.39 11.10 14.83
CA VAL A 225 0.71 12.10 13.81
C VAL A 225 1.64 11.53 12.74
N SER A 226 2.69 10.81 13.14
CA SER A 226 3.64 10.25 12.17
C SER A 226 3.04 9.13 11.30
N HIS A 227 2.08 8.33 11.80
CA HIS A 227 1.32 7.41 10.94
C HIS A 227 0.35 8.16 10.02
N LEU A 228 -0.27 9.24 10.51
CA LEU A 228 -1.13 10.09 9.70
C LEU A 228 -0.36 10.78 8.59
N GLU A 229 0.89 11.20 8.82
CA GLU A 229 1.76 11.78 7.80
C GLU A 229 2.08 10.77 6.70
N PHE A 230 2.44 9.53 7.08
CA PHE A 230 2.73 8.47 6.14
C PHE A 230 1.50 8.13 5.28
N VAL A 231 0.34 7.94 5.91
CA VAL A 231 -0.94 7.69 5.23
C VAL A 231 -1.44 8.95 4.48
N GLY A 232 -1.00 10.14 4.88
CA GLY A 232 -1.37 11.43 4.29
C GLY A 232 -0.95 11.57 2.84
N VAL A 233 0.03 10.79 2.36
CA VAL A 233 0.38 10.68 0.93
C VAL A 233 -0.84 10.29 0.09
N LEU A 234 -1.78 9.52 0.65
CA LEU A 234 -3.00 9.09 -0.04
C LEU A 234 -3.98 10.24 -0.33
N TRP A 235 -3.79 11.41 0.29
CA TRP A 235 -4.61 12.61 0.08
C TRP A 235 -3.98 13.62 -0.87
N LYS A 236 -2.74 13.40 -1.27
CA LYS A 236 -2.03 14.27 -2.19
C LYS A 236 -2.30 13.85 -3.62
N GLN A 237 -3.55 14.06 -4.07
CA GLN A 237 -4.05 13.60 -5.36
C GLN A 237 -3.15 13.98 -6.54
N GLU A 238 -2.61 15.20 -6.52
CA GLU A 238 -1.70 15.67 -7.58
C GLU A 238 -0.36 14.91 -7.55
N GLU A 239 0.24 14.69 -6.38
CA GLU A 239 1.47 13.88 -6.26
C GLU A 239 1.22 12.42 -6.67
N LEU A 240 0.06 11.86 -6.34
CA LEU A 240 -0.35 10.51 -6.72
C LEU A 240 -0.52 10.36 -8.24
N LYS A 241 -1.20 11.32 -8.87
CA LYS A 241 -1.35 11.36 -10.32
C LYS A 241 -0.01 11.51 -11.03
N GLN A 242 0.81 12.48 -10.62
CA GLN A 242 2.14 12.71 -11.20
C GLN A 242 3.05 11.49 -11.09
N ARG A 243 2.94 10.74 -9.98
CA ARG A 243 3.69 9.48 -9.81
C ARG A 243 3.41 8.49 -10.93
N VAL A 244 2.14 8.25 -11.25
CA VAL A 244 1.78 7.33 -12.36
C VAL A 244 2.23 7.90 -13.70
N GLU A 245 1.99 9.19 -13.94
CA GLU A 245 2.38 9.85 -15.19
C GLU A 245 3.89 9.81 -15.45
N ASN A 246 4.70 9.86 -14.39
CA ASN A 246 6.15 9.73 -14.50
C ASN A 246 6.56 8.26 -14.63
N LEU A 247 5.91 7.36 -13.89
CA LEU A 247 6.22 5.93 -13.90
C LEU A 247 6.04 5.32 -15.29
N ILE A 248 4.93 5.64 -15.98
CA ILE A 248 4.66 5.12 -17.34
C ILE A 248 5.61 5.69 -18.41
N LYS A 249 6.37 6.74 -18.09
CA LYS A 249 7.38 7.32 -18.99
C LYS A 249 8.77 6.73 -18.77
N VAL A 250 8.97 5.94 -17.71
CA VAL A 250 10.25 5.27 -17.47
C VAL A 250 10.45 4.20 -18.55
N PRO A 251 11.53 4.26 -19.34
CA PRO A 251 11.79 3.27 -20.38
C PRO A 251 11.99 1.89 -19.77
N ASP A 252 11.64 0.85 -20.52
CA ASP A 252 11.91 -0.56 -20.21
C ASP A 252 11.30 -1.08 -18.89
N ILE A 253 10.35 -0.35 -18.30
CA ILE A 253 9.57 -0.76 -17.14
C ILE A 253 8.15 -1.17 -17.56
N THR A 254 7.73 -2.38 -17.17
CA THR A 254 6.32 -2.78 -17.26
C THR A 254 5.59 -2.42 -15.97
N PHE A 255 4.51 -1.63 -16.07
CA PHE A 255 3.66 -1.27 -14.95
C PHE A 255 2.25 -1.83 -15.14
N HIS A 256 1.67 -2.39 -14.08
CA HIS A 256 0.24 -2.74 -14.04
C HIS A 256 -0.28 -2.74 -12.61
N CYS A 257 -1.52 -2.32 -12.40
CA CYS A 257 -2.18 -2.30 -11.10
C CYS A 257 -3.48 -3.13 -11.12
N PHE A 258 -3.51 -4.20 -10.35
CA PHE A 258 -4.74 -4.93 -10.06
C PHE A 258 -5.51 -4.20 -8.95
N TYR A 259 -6.83 -4.14 -9.02
CA TYR A 259 -7.64 -3.56 -7.95
C TYR A 259 -8.85 -4.44 -7.61
N THR A 260 -9.30 -4.36 -6.37
CA THR A 260 -10.45 -5.15 -5.92
C THR A 260 -11.75 -4.49 -6.37
N GLN A 261 -12.67 -5.28 -6.90
CA GLN A 261 -14.00 -4.82 -7.29
C GLN A 261 -15.06 -5.73 -6.69
N ILE A 262 -15.86 -5.17 -5.78
CA ILE A 262 -17.04 -5.83 -5.22
C ILE A 262 -18.21 -5.58 -6.19
N PRO A 263 -18.89 -6.63 -6.68
CA PRO A 263 -20.02 -6.47 -7.59
C PRO A 263 -21.20 -5.74 -6.92
N PRO A 264 -22.08 -5.12 -7.72
CA PRO A 264 -23.35 -4.58 -7.23
C PRO A 264 -24.19 -5.64 -6.50
N ASN A 265 -25.01 -5.18 -5.56
CA ASN A 265 -26.02 -6.00 -4.88
C ASN A 265 -27.28 -5.17 -4.60
N GLU A 266 -28.25 -5.75 -3.88
CA GLU A 266 -29.53 -5.09 -3.58
C GLU A 266 -29.37 -3.76 -2.82
N SER A 267 -28.32 -3.62 -2.01
CA SER A 267 -28.01 -2.41 -1.25
C SER A 267 -27.13 -1.41 -2.02
N PHE A 268 -26.42 -1.86 -3.06
CA PHE A 268 -25.46 -1.06 -3.81
C PHE A 268 -25.57 -1.35 -5.32
N PHE A 269 -26.17 -0.42 -6.07
CA PHE A 269 -26.43 -0.58 -7.51
C PHE A 269 -25.20 -0.37 -8.42
N SER A 270 -24.04 -0.04 -7.87
CA SER A 270 -22.80 0.15 -8.62
C SER A 270 -21.65 -0.67 -8.03
N PRO A 271 -20.67 -1.09 -8.86
CA PRO A 271 -19.48 -1.75 -8.35
C PRO A 271 -18.75 -0.87 -7.34
N ARG A 272 -18.12 -1.51 -6.36
CA ARG A 272 -17.42 -0.82 -5.27
C ARG A 272 -15.95 -1.21 -5.29
N THR A 273 -15.08 -0.22 -5.07
CA THR A 273 -13.63 -0.35 -5.09
C THR A 273 -13.03 0.33 -3.88
N PHE A 274 -11.87 -0.15 -3.42
CA PHE A 274 -11.09 0.53 -2.38
C PHE A 274 -10.43 1.79 -2.94
N ILE A 275 -9.85 1.70 -4.13
CA ILE A 275 -9.15 2.81 -4.78
C ILE A 275 -10.12 3.69 -5.60
N VAL A 276 -9.75 4.95 -5.79
CA VAL A 276 -10.29 5.78 -6.88
C VAL A 276 -9.70 5.25 -8.19
N LEU A 277 -10.55 5.06 -9.20
CA LEU A 277 -10.12 4.58 -10.50
C LEU A 277 -9.37 5.68 -11.27
N PRO A 278 -8.36 5.30 -12.08
CA PRO A 278 -7.67 6.25 -12.95
C PRO A 278 -8.62 6.83 -14.01
N PRO A 279 -8.24 7.95 -14.64
CA PRO A 279 -8.96 8.46 -15.81
C PRO A 279 -8.78 7.50 -17.02
N PRO A 280 -9.69 7.56 -18.02
CA PRO A 280 -9.76 6.57 -19.10
C PRO A 280 -8.46 6.37 -19.90
N GLU A 281 -7.64 7.41 -20.02
CA GLU A 281 -6.45 7.44 -20.87
C GLU A 281 -5.35 6.46 -20.40
N ILE A 282 -5.35 6.12 -19.12
CA ILE A 282 -4.37 5.23 -18.50
C ILE A 282 -5.03 4.00 -17.87
N LEU A 283 -6.35 3.83 -18.04
CA LEU A 283 -7.10 2.73 -17.46
C LEU A 283 -6.59 1.36 -17.95
N SER A 284 -5.91 1.31 -19.11
CA SER A 284 -5.27 0.11 -19.64
C SER A 284 -4.18 -0.48 -18.73
N TYR A 285 -3.57 0.34 -17.87
CA TYR A 285 -2.60 -0.10 -16.85
C TYR A 285 -3.26 -0.66 -15.59
N PHE A 286 -4.60 -0.72 -15.56
CA PHE A 286 -5.37 -1.13 -14.40
C PHE A 286 -6.37 -2.22 -14.78
N SER A 287 -6.53 -3.23 -13.93
CA SER A 287 -7.56 -4.26 -14.14
C SER A 287 -8.23 -4.66 -12.84
N SER A 288 -9.55 -4.80 -12.88
CA SER A 288 -10.30 -5.28 -11.74
C SER A 288 -10.07 -6.76 -11.49
N THR A 289 -10.17 -7.11 -10.23
CA THR A 289 -10.20 -8.47 -9.71
C THR A 289 -11.50 -8.58 -8.93
N THR A 290 -12.34 -9.53 -9.29
CA THR A 290 -13.62 -9.68 -8.60
C THR A 290 -13.35 -10.21 -7.19
N CYS A 291 -14.08 -9.72 -6.21
CA CYS A 291 -14.03 -10.22 -4.83
C CYS A 291 -15.45 -10.25 -4.24
N VAL A 292 -15.67 -11.15 -3.30
CA VAL A 292 -16.91 -11.22 -2.52
C VAL A 292 -16.56 -10.90 -1.08
N SER A 293 -16.55 -9.62 -0.75
CA SER A 293 -16.25 -9.13 0.60
C SER A 293 -17.38 -8.24 1.09
N LYS A 294 -17.51 -8.14 2.42
CA LYS A 294 -18.56 -7.33 3.07
C LYS A 294 -18.40 -5.85 2.70
N ASP A 295 -17.14 -5.39 2.66
CA ASP A 295 -16.79 -4.02 2.34
C ASP A 295 -15.42 -3.94 1.63
N GLU A 296 -15.14 -2.72 1.19
CA GLU A 296 -13.96 -2.34 0.42
C GLU A 296 -12.66 -2.46 1.23
N ILE A 297 -12.71 -2.36 2.57
CA ILE A 297 -11.53 -2.50 3.43
C ILE A 297 -11.20 -3.98 3.58
N ASP A 298 -12.19 -4.82 3.83
CA ASP A 298 -12.00 -6.27 3.86
C ASP A 298 -11.50 -6.80 2.51
N ALA A 299 -12.10 -6.35 1.40
CA ALA A 299 -11.63 -6.70 0.05
C ALA A 299 -10.13 -6.35 -0.11
N HIS A 300 -9.74 -5.15 0.32
CA HIS A 300 -8.37 -4.66 0.25
C HIS A 300 -7.39 -5.47 1.12
N CYS A 301 -7.76 -5.73 2.38
CA CYS A 301 -6.89 -6.36 3.36
C CYS A 301 -6.75 -7.88 3.16
N TYR A 302 -7.80 -8.54 2.67
CA TYR A 302 -7.85 -10.00 2.55
C TYR A 302 -7.67 -10.50 1.12
N MET A 303 -7.24 -9.66 0.17
CA MET A 303 -7.10 -10.07 -1.23
C MET A 303 -6.12 -11.23 -1.46
N PHE A 304 -5.13 -11.41 -0.56
CA PHE A 304 -4.16 -12.51 -0.62
C PHE A 304 -4.48 -13.67 0.33
N ASP A 305 -5.66 -13.65 0.95
CA ASP A 305 -6.09 -14.71 1.85
C ASP A 305 -7.06 -15.66 1.11
N PRO A 306 -6.67 -16.92 0.85
CA PRO A 306 -7.54 -17.87 0.16
C PRO A 306 -8.80 -18.25 0.95
N GLU A 307 -8.83 -18.04 2.27
CA GLU A 307 -10.02 -18.30 3.09
C GLU A 307 -11.09 -17.21 2.91
N HIS A 308 -10.66 -15.99 2.56
CA HIS A 308 -11.52 -14.82 2.45
C HIS A 308 -11.75 -14.36 1.00
N ASN A 309 -10.82 -14.64 0.09
CA ASN A 309 -10.91 -14.28 -1.33
C ASN A 309 -11.13 -15.52 -2.20
N HIS A 310 -12.38 -15.77 -2.60
CA HIS A 310 -12.73 -16.86 -3.50
C HIS A 310 -12.05 -16.78 -4.89
N PHE A 311 -11.57 -15.60 -5.29
CA PHE A 311 -10.85 -15.39 -6.56
C PHE A 311 -9.33 -15.36 -6.37
N TYR A 312 -8.82 -15.79 -5.22
CA TYR A 312 -7.39 -15.83 -4.90
C TYR A 312 -6.56 -16.59 -5.96
N PHE A 313 -7.07 -17.71 -6.48
CA PHE A 313 -6.37 -18.49 -7.50
C PHE A 313 -6.37 -17.80 -8.86
N ASP A 314 -7.48 -17.18 -9.25
CA ASP A 314 -7.57 -16.40 -10.48
C ASP A 314 -6.62 -15.20 -10.43
N LEU A 315 -6.54 -14.52 -9.27
CA LEU A 315 -5.57 -13.45 -9.02
C LEU A 315 -4.14 -13.93 -9.33
N GLY A 316 -3.75 -15.09 -8.77
CA GLY A 316 -2.43 -15.68 -9.03
C GLY A 316 -2.19 -15.97 -10.52
N HIS A 317 -3.18 -16.53 -11.23
CA HIS A 317 -3.06 -16.83 -12.65
C HIS A 317 -2.94 -15.58 -13.54
N VAL A 318 -3.76 -14.56 -13.30
CA VAL A 318 -3.69 -13.31 -14.08
C VAL A 318 -2.41 -12.54 -13.80
N SER A 319 -1.91 -12.56 -12.56
CA SER A 319 -0.62 -11.96 -12.20
C SER A 319 0.55 -12.71 -12.85
N ALA A 320 0.57 -14.04 -12.78
CA ALA A 320 1.61 -14.86 -13.41
C ALA A 320 1.69 -14.61 -14.91
N LYS A 321 0.53 -14.56 -15.60
CA LYS A 321 0.46 -14.28 -17.03
C LYS A 321 1.13 -12.93 -17.38
N ARG A 322 0.81 -11.87 -16.64
CA ARG A 322 1.39 -10.55 -16.89
C ARG A 322 2.89 -10.49 -16.62
N ILE A 323 3.36 -11.20 -15.59
CA ILE A 323 4.80 -11.30 -15.29
C ILE A 323 5.51 -12.06 -16.41
N ILE A 324 4.93 -13.14 -16.94
CA ILE A 324 5.49 -13.87 -18.09
C ILE A 324 5.57 -12.96 -19.32
N ASP A 325 4.49 -12.23 -19.64
CA ASP A 325 4.47 -11.30 -20.77
C ASP A 325 5.58 -10.23 -20.64
N MET A 326 5.78 -9.69 -19.44
CA MET A 326 6.86 -8.75 -19.12
C MET A 326 8.23 -9.39 -19.31
N THR A 327 8.46 -10.59 -18.78
CA THR A 327 9.74 -11.28 -18.90
C THR A 327 10.05 -11.63 -20.35
N ASP A 328 9.07 -12.11 -21.12
CA ASP A 328 9.25 -12.42 -22.55
C ASP A 328 9.60 -11.18 -23.36
N LYS A 329 9.01 -10.02 -23.04
CA LYS A 329 9.38 -8.73 -23.65
C LYS A 329 10.84 -8.41 -23.32
N TRP A 330 11.20 -8.46 -22.03
CA TRP A 330 12.55 -8.15 -21.57
C TRP A 330 13.63 -9.06 -22.19
N GLU A 331 13.37 -10.36 -22.28
CA GLU A 331 14.29 -11.33 -22.90
C GLU A 331 14.49 -11.05 -24.39
N LYS A 332 13.47 -10.61 -25.12
CA LYS A 332 13.58 -10.26 -26.54
C LYS A 332 14.40 -8.99 -26.78
N GLU A 333 14.40 -8.06 -25.83
CA GLU A 333 15.13 -6.79 -25.93
C GLU A 333 16.60 -6.93 -25.48
N ASN A 334 16.95 -8.00 -24.76
CA ASN A 334 18.27 -8.21 -24.16
C ASN A 334 19.03 -9.45 -24.70
N ASN A 335 18.45 -10.22 -25.62
CA ASN A 335 19.09 -11.32 -26.36
C ASN A 335 19.35 -10.91 -27.81
#